data_AF-A0A957BKV5-F1
#
_entry.id   AF-A0A957BKV5-F1
#
_cell.length_a   1.000
_cell.length_b   1.000
_cell.length_c   1.000
_cell.angle_alpha   90.00
_cell.angle_beta   90.00
_cell.angle_gamma   90.00
#
_symmetry.space_group_name_H-M   'P 1'
#
loop_
_entity.id
_entity.type
_entity.pdbx_description
1 polymer ?
#
loop_
_entity_poly.entity_id
_entity_poly.type
_entity_poly.pdbx_seq_one_letter_code
_entity_poly.pdbx_strand_id
1 'polypeptide(L)'
;MNTAVDPGTTWQISYGGPAGDLSSPITGLAQGTRSFALTGLTNFTIYSITLNGMVSGSPVLTDTVSLMPTDLLLYLPLTSR
;
A
#
# COMPACT_ATOMS: atom_id res chain seq x y z
N MET A 1 7.64 -17.40 1.41
CA MET A 1 8.69 -17.35 2.45
C MET A 1 8.49 -16.05 3.21
N ASN A 2 8.40 -16.05 4.53
CA ASN A 2 8.29 -14.81 5.32
C ASN A 2 9.71 -14.27 5.53
N THR A 3 10.07 -13.17 4.86
CA THR A 3 11.36 -12.50 5.03
C THR A 3 11.31 -11.62 6.27
N ALA A 4 12.26 -11.81 7.19
CA ALA A 4 12.42 -10.90 8.32
C ALA A 4 12.77 -9.50 7.80
N VAL A 5 12.19 -8.46 8.40
CA VAL A 5 12.46 -7.07 8.06
C VAL A 5 13.63 -6.57 8.90
N ASP A 6 14.65 -5.99 8.25
CA ASP A 6 15.84 -5.51 8.94
C ASP A 6 15.51 -4.41 9.97
N PRO A 7 16.15 -4.43 11.16
CA PRO A 7 16.02 -3.37 12.15
C PRO A 7 16.34 -1.99 11.55
N GLY A 8 15.49 -0.99 11.83
CA GLY A 8 15.66 0.36 11.29
C GLY A 8 15.00 0.57 9.92
N THR A 9 14.32 -0.44 9.36
CA THR A 9 13.50 -0.26 8.16
C THR A 9 12.34 0.70 8.43
N THR A 10 12.13 1.68 7.56
CA THR A 10 10.93 2.53 7.52
C THR A 10 10.09 2.16 6.30
N TRP A 11 8.77 2.31 6.38
CA TRP A 11 7.90 2.07 5.22
C TRP A 11 7.72 3.33 4.40
N GLN A 12 7.67 3.15 3.09
CA GLN A 12 7.28 4.17 2.13
C GLN A 12 6.21 3.61 1.20
N ILE A 13 5.11 4.33 1.03
CA ILE A 13 4.03 3.96 0.12
C ILE A 13 4.02 4.94 -1.03
N SER A 14 4.26 4.46 -2.23
CA SER A 14 4.05 5.21 -3.46
C SER A 14 2.76 4.72 -4.11
N TYR A 15 2.02 5.61 -4.74
CA TYR A 15 0.93 5.21 -5.61
C TYR A 15 0.93 5.99 -6.92
N GLY A 16 0.50 5.32 -8.00
CA GLY A 16 0.27 5.87 -9.33
C GLY A 16 -1.20 5.84 -9.69
N GLY A 17 -1.69 6.91 -10.31
CA GLY A 17 -3.10 7.15 -10.63
C GLY A 17 -3.43 8.65 -10.52
N PRO A 18 -4.72 9.03 -10.51
CA PRO A 18 -5.14 10.38 -10.18
C PRO A 18 -4.67 10.81 -8.77
N ALA A 19 -4.60 12.11 -8.53
CA ALA A 19 -4.27 12.62 -7.20
C ALA A 19 -5.31 12.16 -6.17
N GLY A 20 -4.84 11.64 -5.03
CA GLY A 20 -5.63 11.47 -3.82
C GLY A 20 -5.39 12.60 -2.82
N ASP A 21 -5.87 12.45 -1.58
CA ASP A 21 -5.68 13.46 -0.52
C ASP A 21 -4.22 13.54 -0.05
N LEU A 22 -3.52 12.41 -0.09
CA LEU A 22 -2.15 12.28 0.42
C LEU A 22 -1.16 12.34 -0.73
N SER A 23 -0.17 13.24 -0.68
CA SER A 23 0.90 13.27 -1.68
C SER A 23 1.69 11.96 -1.71
N SER A 24 1.86 11.40 -2.92
CA SER A 24 2.74 10.27 -3.19
C SER A 24 4.18 10.79 -3.43
N PRO A 25 5.23 10.22 -2.81
CA PRO A 25 5.20 9.10 -1.88
C PRO A 25 4.93 9.52 -0.42
N ILE A 26 4.26 8.64 0.32
CA ILE A 26 4.06 8.74 1.77
C ILE A 26 5.27 8.13 2.46
N THR A 27 5.94 8.89 3.32
CA THR A 27 7.20 8.50 4.00
C THR A 27 7.06 8.62 5.53
N GLY A 28 8.10 8.20 6.27
CA GLY A 28 8.16 8.36 7.74
C GLY A 28 7.33 7.32 8.51
N LEU A 29 6.85 6.27 7.86
CA LEU A 29 6.10 5.21 8.51
C LEU A 29 7.05 4.29 9.28
N ALA A 30 6.82 4.13 10.58
CA ALA A 30 7.66 3.29 11.44
C ALA A 30 7.60 1.81 11.03
N GLN A 31 8.68 1.05 11.29
CA GLN A 31 8.77 -0.38 11.00
C GLN A 31 7.57 -1.18 11.52
N GLY A 32 7.00 -0.79 12.67
CA GLY A 32 5.86 -1.46 13.33
C GLY A 32 4.50 -1.22 12.67
N THR A 33 4.38 -0.31 11.70
CA THR A 33 3.14 -0.06 10.98
C THR A 33 2.72 -1.31 10.18
N ARG A 34 1.48 -1.76 10.38
CA ARG A 34 0.91 -2.95 9.70
C ARG A 34 -0.31 -2.61 8.83
N SER A 35 -0.84 -1.41 8.99
CA SER A 35 -2.00 -0.92 8.25
C SER A 35 -1.86 0.59 8.06
N PHE A 36 -2.22 1.07 6.87
CA PHE A 36 -2.28 2.49 6.55
C PHE A 36 -3.48 2.74 5.64
N ALA A 37 -4.28 3.76 5.93
CA ALA A 37 -5.44 4.12 5.13
C ALA A 37 -5.07 5.19 4.11
N LEU A 38 -5.23 4.89 2.82
CA LEU A 38 -5.14 5.86 1.72
C LEU A 38 -6.54 6.45 1.49
N THR A 39 -6.68 7.77 1.61
CA THR A 39 -7.96 8.49 1.43
C THR A 39 -7.93 9.39 0.20
N GLY A 40 -9.12 9.85 -0.21
CA GLY A 40 -9.29 10.74 -1.37
C GLY A 40 -9.07 10.08 -2.73
N LEU A 41 -9.00 8.74 -2.78
CA LEU A 41 -8.86 8.03 -4.05
C LEU A 41 -10.19 8.06 -4.81
N THR A 42 -10.11 8.19 -6.13
CA THR A 42 -11.26 8.19 -7.03
C THR A 42 -11.79 6.76 -7.22
N ASN A 43 -13.07 6.54 -6.93
CA ASN A 43 -13.71 5.25 -7.18
C ASN A 43 -13.66 4.87 -8.66
N PHE A 44 -13.66 3.57 -8.94
CA PHE A 44 -13.65 2.99 -10.28
C PHE A 44 -12.42 3.38 -11.13
N THR A 45 -11.36 3.85 -10.48
CA THR A 45 -10.07 4.09 -11.13
C THR A 45 -9.02 3.12 -10.60
N ILE A 46 -8.21 2.58 -11.50
CA ILE A 46 -7.11 1.68 -11.12
C ILE A 46 -5.97 2.50 -10.54
N TYR A 47 -5.52 2.10 -9.36
CA TYR A 47 -4.32 2.60 -8.71
C TYR A 47 -3.27 1.50 -8.63
N SER A 48 -2.02 1.86 -8.91
CA SER A 48 -0.86 1.00 -8.67
C SER A 48 -0.19 1.45 -7.38
N ILE A 49 -0.27 0.65 -6.32
CA ILE A 49 0.31 0.93 -5.01
C ILE A 49 1.61 0.14 -4.87
N THR A 50 2.71 0.82 -4.60
CA THR A 50 4.01 0.22 -4.32
C THR A 50 4.38 0.46 -2.87
N LEU A 51 4.58 -0.61 -2.11
CA LEU A 51 5.12 -0.58 -0.76
C LEU A 51 6.63 -0.82 -0.82
N ASN A 52 7.41 0.08 -0.24
CA ASN A 52 8.85 -0.07 -0.08
C ASN A 52 9.24 -0.15 1.40
N GLY A 53 10.08 -1.11 1.75
CA GLY A 53 10.86 -1.10 3.00
C GLY A 53 12.18 -0.37 2.74
N MET A 54 12.41 0.74 3.43
CA MET A 54 13.54 1.63 3.23
C MET A 54 14.56 1.50 4.36
N VAL A 55 15.82 1.25 4.03
CA VAL A 55 16.97 1.27 4.95
C VAL A 55 17.98 2.30 4.44
N SER A 56 18.39 3.24 5.28
CA SER A 56 19.35 4.30 4.93
C SER A 56 19.02 5.06 3.63
N GLY A 57 17.72 5.25 3.35
CA GLY A 57 17.23 5.97 2.16
C GLY A 57 17.15 5.13 0.88
N SER A 58 17.41 3.82 0.93
CA SER A 58 17.31 2.91 -0.22
C SER A 58 16.24 1.83 0.00
N PRO A 59 15.45 1.46 -1.02
CA PRO A 59 14.48 0.37 -0.93
C PRO A 59 15.20 -0.98 -0.88
N VAL A 60 14.93 -1.77 0.17
CA VAL A 60 15.42 -3.14 0.35
C VAL A 60 14.32 -4.19 0.17
N LEU A 61 13.07 -3.78 0.31
CA LEU A 61 11.88 -4.58 0.02
C LEU A 61 10.97 -3.75 -0.87
N THR A 62 10.40 -4.38 -1.90
CA THR A 62 9.44 -3.74 -2.79
C THR A 62 8.33 -4.74 -3.11
N ASP A 63 7.10 -4.31 -2.92
CA ASP A 63 5.91 -5.03 -3.35
C ASP A 63 4.96 -4.07 -4.06
N THR A 64 4.26 -4.54 -5.09
CA THR A 64 3.34 -3.70 -5.86
C THR A 64 2.04 -4.43 -6.11
N VAL A 65 0.94 -3.75 -5.76
CA VAL A 65 -0.42 -4.23 -5.95
C VAL A 65 -1.18 -3.23 -6.80
N SER A 66 -2.05 -3.74 -7.67
CA SER A 66 -2.97 -2.91 -8.43
C SER A 66 -4.38 -3.17 -7.93
N LEU A 67 -5.09 -2.10 -7.58
CA LEU A 67 -6.43 -2.17 -7.02
C LEU A 67 -7.29 -1.01 -7.52
N MET A 68 -8.59 -1.23 -7.52
CA MET A 68 -9.58 -0.22 -7.88
C MET A 68 -10.46 0.03 -6.66
N PRO A 69 -10.37 1.21 -6.02
CA PRO A 69 -11.28 1.57 -4.95
C PRO A 69 -12.72 1.56 -5.46
N THR A 70 -13.63 1.01 -4.64
CA THR A 70 -15.07 0.99 -4.94
C THR A 70 -15.84 1.38 -3.69
N ASP A 71 -16.94 2.11 -3.87
CA ASP A 71 -17.99 2.30 -2.86
C ASP A 71 -18.95 1.10 -2.76
N LEU A 72 -18.75 0.08 -3.60
CA LEU A 72 -19.48 -1.17 -3.57
C LEU A 72 -18.99 -2.05 -2.43
N LEU A 73 -19.89 -2.37 -1.49
CA LEU A 73 -19.65 -3.41 -0.49
C LEU A 73 -19.92 -4.78 -1.12
N LEU A 74 -18.88 -5.43 -1.66
CA LEU A 74 -18.98 -6.77 -2.22
C LEU A 74 -18.99 -7.81 -1.09
N TYR A 75 -20.16 -8.39 -0.80
CA TYR A 75 -20.28 -9.58 0.04
C TYR A 75 -20.26 -10.83 -0.85
N LEU A 76 -19.13 -11.54 -0.90
CA LEU A 76 -19.05 -12.84 -1.57
C LEU A 76 -19.47 -13.94 -0.60
N PRO A 77 -20.57 -14.67 -0.83
CA PRO A 77 -20.86 -15.87 -0.06
C PRO A 77 -19.79 -16.93 -0.35
N LEU A 78 -19.28 -17.56 0.72
CA LEU A 78 -18.38 -18.70 0.60
C LEU A 78 -19.17 -19.91 0.13
N THR A 79 -19.06 -20.27 -1.16
CA THR A 79 -19.63 -21.52 -1.68
C THR A 79 -18.58 -22.62 -1.59
N SER A 80 -18.77 -23.60 -0.69
CA SER A 80 -18.01 -24.85 -0.71
C SER A 80 -18.69 -25.85 -1.65
N ARG A 81 -17.91 -26.60 -2.43
CA ARG A 81 -18.36 -27.75 -3.23
C ARG A 81 -18.46 -29.01 -2.37
#